data_AF-A0A4S3JX46-F1
#
_entry.id   AF-A0A4S3JX46-F1
#
_cell.length_a   1.000
_cell.length_b   1.000
_cell.length_c   1.000
_cell.angle_alpha   90.00
_cell.angle_beta   90.00
_cell.angle_gamma   90.00
#
_symmetry.space_group_name_H-M   'P 1'
#
loop_
_entity.id
_entity.type
_entity.pdbx_description
1 polymer ?
#
loop_
_entity_poly.entity_id
_entity_poly.type
_entity_poly.pdbx_seq_one_letter_code
_entity_poly.pdbx_strand_id
1 'polypeptide(L)'
;MDGALGEEHLNFMQWAVSNGVKINAVMLTIDSIPPRFVDRFLGGSSIHGILAAFLTHGDGDTRERLEAWQKTWPSLQEFEDNMPMLWPEHLRASHSVPKSSSRRSVLPPSISGMWNTFKKIPVNMGYETRYQDLLAQQEKRFNDAWGDVLSAFPNTDWKTFTYNWLIVNSRSFYYTSPGKGEPEDWNDAIALVPFADYFNHEDDAVGACLHQ
;
A
#
# COMPACT_ATOMS: atom_id res chain seq x y z
N MET A 1 15.55 17.13 -8.44
CA MET A 1 15.07 16.25 -9.52
C MET A 1 13.63 15.98 -9.17
N ASP A 2 12.76 16.90 -9.59
CA ASP A 2 11.35 16.93 -9.20
C ASP A 2 10.60 16.01 -10.16
N GLY A 3 10.06 14.93 -9.60
CA GLY A 3 9.56 13.78 -10.35
C GLY A 3 8.31 14.11 -11.16
N ALA A 4 8.38 13.86 -12.46
CA ALA A 4 7.32 13.99 -13.46
C ALA A 4 6.12 13.03 -13.27
N LEU A 5 6.07 12.25 -12.17
CA LEU A 5 4.96 11.34 -11.87
C LEU A 5 3.64 12.05 -11.53
N GLY A 6 3.70 13.35 -11.19
CA GLY A 6 2.50 14.15 -10.90
C GLY A 6 1.77 14.67 -12.14
N GLU A 7 2.49 14.98 -13.23
CA GLU A 7 1.90 15.69 -14.38
C GLU A 7 1.04 14.77 -15.24
N GLU A 8 1.48 13.53 -15.48
CA GLU A 8 0.68 12.55 -16.22
C GLU A 8 -0.59 12.14 -15.49
N HIS A 9 -0.51 11.96 -14.16
CA HIS A 9 -1.68 11.71 -13.33
C HIS A 9 -2.65 12.89 -13.39
N LEU A 10 -2.17 14.13 -13.27
CA LEU A 10 -3.00 15.33 -13.39
C LEU A 10 -3.63 15.46 -14.79
N ASN A 11 -2.90 15.12 -15.85
CA ASN A 11 -3.39 15.13 -17.23
C ASN A 11 -4.48 14.08 -17.46
N PHE A 12 -4.29 12.86 -16.93
CA PHE A 12 -5.32 11.82 -16.94
C PHE A 12 -6.57 12.27 -16.19
N MET A 13 -6.40 12.87 -15.01
CA MET A 13 -7.52 13.39 -14.21
C MET A 13 -8.23 14.53 -14.95
N GLN A 14 -7.52 15.46 -15.58
CA GLN A 14 -8.15 16.52 -16.38
C GLN A 14 -8.89 15.96 -17.61
N TRP A 15 -8.28 15.01 -18.32
CA TRP A 15 -8.91 14.34 -19.45
C TRP A 15 -10.20 13.62 -19.04
N ALA A 16 -10.18 12.86 -17.94
CA ALA A 16 -11.34 12.12 -17.46
C ALA A 16 -12.48 13.09 -17.07
N VAL A 17 -12.19 14.19 -16.35
CA VAL A 17 -13.19 15.24 -16.07
C VAL A 17 -13.75 15.84 -17.37
N SER A 18 -12.89 16.14 -18.34
CA SER A 18 -13.31 16.74 -19.62
C SER A 18 -14.21 15.83 -20.46
N ASN A 19 -14.11 14.51 -20.27
CA ASN A 19 -14.96 13.50 -20.92
C ASN A 19 -16.19 13.14 -20.07
N GLY A 20 -16.51 13.92 -19.03
CA GLY A 20 -17.70 13.72 -18.18
C GLY A 20 -17.55 12.60 -17.16
N VAL A 21 -16.35 12.05 -16.95
CA VAL A 21 -16.07 11.08 -15.88
C VAL A 21 -16.05 11.82 -14.55
N LYS A 22 -16.99 11.49 -13.66
CA LYS A 22 -16.95 11.98 -12.28
C LYS A 22 -15.82 11.24 -11.53
N ILE A 23 -14.67 11.87 -11.40
CA ILE A 23 -13.47 11.25 -10.82
C ILE A 23 -13.66 10.83 -9.36
N ASN A 24 -14.39 11.62 -8.56
CA ASN A 24 -14.75 11.24 -7.19
C ASN A 24 -15.66 10.00 -7.13
N ALA A 25 -16.30 9.62 -8.23
CA ALA A 25 -17.11 8.41 -8.32
C ALA A 25 -16.28 7.18 -8.74
N VAL A 26 -15.07 7.38 -9.30
CA VAL A 26 -14.20 6.32 -9.81
C VAL A 26 -13.07 6.01 -8.83
N MET A 27 -12.42 7.02 -8.24
CA MET A 27 -11.28 6.83 -7.35
C MET A 27 -11.72 6.52 -5.91
N LEU A 28 -11.15 5.47 -5.34
CA LEU A 28 -11.33 5.12 -3.93
C LEU A 28 -10.24 5.78 -3.10
N THR A 29 -10.63 6.81 -2.37
CA THR A 29 -9.83 7.55 -1.40
C THR A 29 -10.52 7.56 -0.04
N ILE A 30 -9.82 8.00 1.00
CA ILE A 30 -10.45 8.22 2.31
C ILE A 30 -11.65 9.17 2.24
N ASP A 31 -11.61 10.18 1.37
CA ASP A 31 -12.71 11.17 1.22
C ASP A 31 -13.91 10.62 0.43
N SER A 32 -13.70 9.55 -0.34
CA SER A 32 -14.76 8.89 -1.10
C SER A 32 -15.60 7.92 -0.26
N ILE A 33 -15.09 7.54 0.92
CA ILE A 33 -15.77 6.62 1.85
C ILE A 33 -16.84 7.39 2.63
N PRO A 34 -18.06 6.84 2.81
CA PRO A 34 -19.07 7.46 3.65
C PRO A 34 -18.54 7.76 5.07
N PRO A 35 -18.71 8.98 5.62
CA PRO A 35 -18.21 9.34 6.95
C PRO A 35 -18.66 8.35 8.04
N ARG A 36 -19.93 7.91 7.98
CA ARG A 36 -20.51 6.87 8.86
C ARG A 36 -19.74 5.54 8.89
N PHE A 37 -18.94 5.25 7.87
CA PHE A 37 -18.07 4.08 7.81
C PHE A 37 -16.73 4.39 8.47
N VAL A 38 -16.13 5.54 8.17
CA VAL A 38 -14.86 6.01 8.75
C VAL A 38 -14.98 6.23 10.26
N ASP A 39 -16.11 6.77 10.74
CA ASP A 39 -16.38 7.06 12.15
C ASP A 39 -16.42 5.80 13.06
N ARG A 40 -16.36 4.60 12.47
CA ARG A 40 -16.23 3.33 13.22
C ARG A 40 -14.80 3.06 13.68
N PHE A 41 -13.82 3.75 13.11
CA PHE A 41 -12.40 3.57 13.40
C PHE A 41 -11.95 4.57 14.45
N LEU A 42 -10.91 4.21 15.20
CA LEU A 42 -10.30 5.11 16.17
C LEU A 42 -9.44 6.17 15.45
N GLY A 43 -9.23 7.31 16.11
CA GLY A 43 -8.30 8.32 15.62
C GLY A 43 -6.89 7.73 15.49
N GLY A 44 -6.29 7.84 14.31
CA GLY A 44 -4.96 7.29 14.01
C GLY A 44 -4.98 5.94 13.28
N SER A 45 -6.15 5.36 12.99
CA SER A 45 -6.23 4.18 12.12
C SER A 45 -5.72 4.48 10.71
N SER A 46 -4.90 3.58 10.17
CA SER A 46 -4.31 3.74 8.84
C SER A 46 -5.37 3.83 7.75
N ILE A 47 -5.12 4.67 6.74
CA ILE A 47 -5.97 4.77 5.55
C ILE A 47 -5.97 3.43 4.80
N HIS A 48 -4.85 2.70 4.82
CA HIS A 48 -4.77 1.33 4.29
C HIS A 48 -5.78 0.39 4.93
N GLY A 49 -5.84 0.37 6.27
CA GLY A 49 -6.79 -0.47 7.02
C GLY A 49 -8.24 -0.10 6.75
N ILE A 50 -8.54 1.20 6.71
CA ILE A 50 -9.90 1.70 6.44
C ILE A 50 -10.35 1.33 5.02
N LEU A 51 -9.49 1.53 4.01
CA LEU A 51 -9.81 1.15 2.62
C LEU A 51 -9.98 -0.36 2.47
N ALA A 52 -9.10 -1.17 3.08
CA ALA A 52 -9.21 -2.63 3.05
C ALA A 52 -10.52 -3.11 3.72
N ALA A 53 -10.90 -2.49 4.85
CA ALA A 53 -12.17 -2.77 5.50
C ALA A 53 -13.36 -2.35 4.63
N PHE A 54 -13.26 -1.21 3.93
CA PHE A 54 -14.31 -0.75 3.01
C PHE A 54 -14.50 -1.69 1.83
N LEU A 55 -13.41 -2.24 1.27
CA LEU A 55 -13.48 -3.30 0.25
C LEU A 55 -14.09 -4.60 0.79
N THR A 56 -14.02 -4.83 2.11
CA THR A 56 -14.53 -6.04 2.77
C THR A 56 -16.01 -5.92 3.17
N HIS A 57 -16.40 -4.77 3.70
CA HIS A 57 -17.69 -4.53 4.37
C HIS A 57 -18.53 -3.44 3.70
N GLY A 58 -18.14 -3.00 2.50
CA GLY A 58 -18.89 -2.02 1.71
C GLY A 58 -20.34 -2.46 1.47
N ASP A 59 -21.23 -1.49 1.29
CA ASP A 59 -22.63 -1.74 0.99
C ASP A 59 -22.85 -2.34 -0.42
N GLY A 60 -24.10 -2.73 -0.71
CA GLY A 60 -24.45 -3.36 -1.98
C GLY A 60 -24.05 -2.54 -3.20
N ASP A 61 -24.35 -1.24 -3.18
CA ASP A 61 -24.03 -0.28 -4.24
C ASP A 61 -22.51 -0.18 -4.46
N THR A 62 -21.73 -0.15 -3.37
CA THR A 62 -20.26 -0.15 -3.44
C THR A 62 -19.77 -1.43 -4.12
N ARG A 63 -20.27 -2.59 -3.71
CA ARG A 63 -19.85 -3.88 -4.26
C ARG A 63 -20.17 -3.99 -5.75
N GLU A 64 -21.36 -3.56 -6.18
CA GLU A 64 -21.75 -3.55 -7.60
C GLU A 64 -20.81 -2.67 -8.43
N ARG A 65 -20.48 -1.47 -7.93
CA ARG A 65 -19.55 -0.55 -8.61
C ARG A 65 -18.15 -1.15 -8.78
N LEU A 66 -17.67 -1.89 -7.77
CA LEU A 66 -16.30 -2.42 -7.76
C LEU A 66 -16.19 -3.80 -8.39
N GLU A 67 -17.30 -4.51 -8.63
CA GLU A 67 -17.30 -5.90 -9.09
C GLU A 67 -16.48 -6.10 -10.38
N ALA A 68 -16.67 -5.22 -11.37
CA ALA A 68 -15.95 -5.29 -12.64
C ALA A 68 -14.44 -5.14 -12.46
N TRP A 69 -14.01 -4.25 -11.55
CA TRP A 69 -12.60 -4.06 -11.22
C TRP A 69 -12.05 -5.22 -10.37
N GLN A 70 -12.80 -5.73 -9.40
CA GLN A 70 -12.38 -6.86 -8.56
C GLN A 70 -12.12 -8.13 -9.36
N LYS A 71 -12.85 -8.36 -10.46
CA LYS A 71 -12.64 -9.51 -11.37
C LYS A 71 -11.26 -9.55 -12.05
N THR A 72 -10.48 -8.49 -11.90
CA THR A 72 -9.17 -8.33 -12.54
C THR A 72 -8.02 -8.29 -11.53
N TRP A 73 -8.35 -8.43 -10.26
CA TRP A 73 -7.36 -8.45 -9.20
C TRP A 73 -6.54 -9.74 -9.26
N PRO A 74 -5.28 -9.71 -8.78
CA PRO A 74 -4.47 -10.91 -8.68
C PRO A 74 -5.15 -11.90 -7.74
N SER A 75 -4.90 -13.19 -7.95
CA SER A 75 -5.29 -14.20 -6.99
C SER A 75 -4.49 -14.08 -5.68
N LEU A 76 -5.01 -14.63 -4.59
CA LEU A 76 -4.24 -14.71 -3.35
C LEU A 76 -2.94 -15.50 -3.53
N GLN A 77 -2.95 -16.53 -4.38
CA GLN A 77 -1.76 -17.34 -4.67
C GLN A 77 -0.64 -16.50 -5.29
N GLU A 78 -0.96 -15.58 -6.21
CA GLU A 78 0.03 -14.69 -6.81
C GLU A 78 0.69 -13.78 -5.76
N PHE A 79 -0.05 -13.36 -4.73
CA PHE A 79 0.55 -12.66 -3.60
C PHE A 79 1.43 -13.58 -2.76
N GLU A 80 0.98 -14.79 -2.45
CA GLU A 80 1.75 -15.77 -1.66
C GLU A 80 3.09 -16.10 -2.33
N ASP A 81 3.12 -16.18 -3.66
CA ASP A 81 4.31 -16.50 -4.43
C ASP A 81 5.30 -15.31 -4.49
N ASN A 82 4.81 -14.07 -4.50
CA ASN A 82 5.64 -12.89 -4.81
C ASN A 82 5.88 -11.93 -3.64
N MET A 83 5.09 -11.99 -2.56
CA MET A 83 5.20 -11.05 -1.44
C MET A 83 5.95 -11.64 -0.26
N PRO A 84 7.13 -11.08 0.12
CA PRO A 84 7.91 -11.55 1.26
C PRO A 84 7.14 -11.66 2.56
N MET A 85 6.10 -10.84 2.78
CA MET A 85 5.27 -10.92 3.98
C MET A 85 4.51 -12.25 4.12
N LEU A 86 4.15 -12.87 3.00
CA LEU A 86 3.37 -14.10 2.93
C LEU A 86 4.23 -15.37 2.79
N TRP A 87 5.53 -15.23 2.55
CA TRP A 87 6.42 -16.36 2.41
C TRP A 87 6.52 -17.20 3.70
N PRO A 88 6.86 -18.49 3.61
CA PRO A 88 7.17 -19.30 4.77
C PRO A 88 8.18 -18.63 5.72
N GLU A 89 8.01 -18.80 7.03
CA GLU A 89 8.83 -18.14 8.07
C GLU A 89 10.34 -18.33 7.89
N HIS A 90 10.76 -19.46 7.33
CA HIS A 90 12.17 -19.74 7.08
C HIS A 90 12.79 -18.85 5.98
N LEU A 91 11.98 -18.27 5.09
CA LEU A 91 12.39 -17.31 4.05
C LEU A 91 12.28 -15.85 4.51
N ARG A 92 11.50 -15.59 5.57
CA ARG A 92 11.21 -14.26 6.12
C ARG A 92 12.19 -13.78 7.20
N ALA A 93 13.45 -14.21 7.14
CA ALA A 93 14.43 -13.86 8.16
C ALA A 93 14.67 -12.33 8.22
N SER A 94 14.34 -11.71 9.36
CA SER A 94 14.55 -10.29 9.69
C SER A 94 15.40 -10.14 10.97
N HIS A 95 16.13 -9.03 11.05
CA HIS A 95 16.92 -8.64 12.23
C HIS A 95 16.05 -8.37 13.47
N SER A 96 14.78 -7.99 13.29
CA SER A 96 13.87 -7.66 14.39
C SER A 96 13.26 -8.87 15.09
N VAL A 97 13.50 -10.09 14.59
CA VAL A 97 13.03 -11.34 15.19
C VAL A 97 14.17 -12.06 15.95
N PRO A 98 13.96 -12.52 17.20
CA PRO A 98 15.00 -13.18 17.98
C PRO A 98 15.59 -14.44 17.31
N LYS A 99 16.93 -14.55 17.34
CA LYS A 99 17.72 -15.62 16.70
C LYS A 99 17.46 -17.00 17.32
N SER A 100 16.50 -17.75 16.78
CA SER A 100 16.34 -19.18 17.09
C SER A 100 17.28 -20.08 16.27
N SER A 101 17.78 -19.61 15.11
CA SER A 101 18.74 -20.38 14.32
C SER A 101 19.53 -19.49 13.36
N SER A 102 20.71 -19.98 12.96
CA SER A 102 21.61 -19.40 11.94
C SER A 102 20.94 -19.37 10.55
N ARG A 103 19.85 -18.61 10.38
CA ARG A 103 19.17 -18.45 9.09
C ARG A 103 19.93 -17.41 8.26
N ARG A 104 20.41 -17.82 7.08
CA ARG A 104 20.84 -16.88 6.05
C ARG A 104 19.58 -16.25 5.47
N SER A 105 19.45 -14.93 5.59
CA SER A 105 18.33 -14.23 4.96
C SER A 105 18.53 -14.24 3.44
N VAL A 106 17.49 -14.67 2.71
CA VAL A 106 17.42 -14.58 1.24
C VAL A 106 16.97 -13.19 0.78
N LEU A 107 16.47 -12.38 1.72
CA LEU A 107 15.99 -11.03 1.47
C LEU A 107 17.15 -10.03 1.53
N PRO A 108 17.15 -9.00 0.66
CA PRO A 108 18.17 -7.96 0.68
C PRO A 108 18.16 -7.20 2.02
N PRO A 109 19.28 -6.56 2.42
CA PRO A 109 19.38 -5.87 3.70
C PRO A 109 18.34 -4.77 3.92
N SER A 110 17.86 -4.12 2.86
CA SER A 110 16.77 -3.13 2.94
C SER A 110 15.46 -3.75 3.43
N ILE A 111 15.18 -5.00 3.04
CA ILE A 111 13.96 -5.72 3.41
C ILE A 111 14.12 -6.43 4.76
N SER A 112 15.24 -7.13 4.97
CA SER A 112 15.46 -7.93 6.20
C SER A 112 16.09 -7.17 7.37
N GLY A 113 16.68 -6.00 7.12
CA GLY A 113 17.55 -5.32 8.08
C GLY A 113 18.87 -6.05 8.38
N MET A 114 19.09 -7.23 7.78
CA MET A 114 20.25 -8.08 8.02
C MET A 114 21.35 -7.78 7.00
N TRP A 115 22.49 -7.30 7.49
CA TRP A 115 23.70 -7.14 6.70
C TRP A 115 24.53 -8.41 6.83
N ASN A 116 24.53 -9.26 5.79
CA ASN A 116 25.20 -10.56 5.82
C ASN A 116 26.73 -10.48 5.61
N THR A 117 27.30 -9.28 5.37
CA THR A 117 28.69 -9.16 4.87
C THR A 117 29.54 -8.06 5.55
N PHE A 118 28.94 -7.03 6.15
CA PHE A 118 29.69 -5.90 6.71
C PHE A 118 29.41 -5.67 8.19
N LYS A 119 30.46 -5.44 8.97
CA LYS A 119 30.32 -4.94 10.35
C LYS A 119 29.82 -3.50 10.28
N LYS A 120 28.66 -3.22 10.90
CA LYS A 120 28.17 -1.83 11.04
C LYS A 120 29.20 -1.03 11.84
N ILE A 121 29.77 0.00 11.24
CA ILE A 121 30.51 1.04 11.94
C ILE A 121 29.45 2.06 12.38
N PRO A 122 29.29 2.35 13.68
CA PRO A 122 28.38 3.39 14.13
C PRO A 122 28.85 4.71 13.55
N VAL A 123 28.13 5.24 12.56
CA VAL A 123 28.33 6.60 12.09
C VAL A 123 27.46 7.47 12.98
N ASN A 124 28.06 8.43 13.68
CA ASN A 124 27.39 9.37 14.60
C ASN A 124 26.55 10.41 13.83
N MET A 125 25.83 9.98 12.79
CA MET A 125 24.86 10.74 12.04
C MET A 125 23.53 10.00 12.14
N GLY A 126 22.46 10.70 12.50
CA GLY A 126 21.11 10.15 12.49
C GLY A 126 20.66 9.91 11.05
N TYR A 127 20.99 8.74 10.50
CA TYR A 127 20.42 8.30 9.23
C TYR A 127 18.99 7.81 9.47
N GLU A 128 18.04 8.27 8.65
CA GLU A 128 16.68 7.74 8.69
C GLU A 128 16.70 6.25 8.31
N THR A 129 16.13 5.41 9.16
CA THR A 129 15.99 3.96 8.91
C THR A 129 14.80 3.62 8.02
N ARG A 130 14.23 4.62 7.32
CA ARG A 130 13.00 4.52 6.51
C ARG A 130 13.04 3.33 5.53
N TYR A 131 14.17 3.11 4.89
CA TYR A 131 14.37 2.07 3.87
C TYR A 131 15.12 0.83 4.40
N GLN A 132 14.99 0.55 5.69
CA GLN A 132 15.62 -0.61 6.34
C GLN A 132 14.57 -1.42 7.10
N ASP A 133 14.73 -2.74 7.09
CA ASP A 133 13.82 -3.67 7.77
C ASP A 133 12.35 -3.52 7.33
N LEU A 134 12.16 -3.29 6.02
CA LEU A 134 10.83 -3.06 5.43
C LEU A 134 9.85 -4.20 5.72
N LEU A 135 10.32 -5.44 5.86
CA LEU A 135 9.46 -6.57 6.18
C LEU A 135 8.80 -6.40 7.56
N ALA A 136 9.60 -6.09 8.59
CA ALA A 136 9.06 -5.89 9.94
C ALA A 136 8.13 -4.67 10.01
N GLN A 137 8.42 -3.61 9.25
CA GLN A 137 7.55 -2.44 9.16
C GLN A 137 6.19 -2.78 8.52
N GLN A 138 6.19 -3.53 7.42
CA GLN A 138 4.97 -3.97 6.74
C GLN A 138 4.15 -4.92 7.62
N GLU A 139 4.81 -5.87 8.31
CA GLU A 139 4.13 -6.76 9.27
C GLU A 139 3.50 -5.97 10.43
N LYS A 140 4.19 -4.96 10.96
CA LYS A 140 3.63 -4.10 12.01
C LYS A 140 2.38 -3.36 11.51
N ARG A 141 2.46 -2.71 10.36
CA ARG A 141 1.32 -1.97 9.76
C ARG A 141 0.12 -2.88 9.50
N PHE A 142 0.38 -4.08 9.00
CA PHE A 142 -0.65 -5.07 8.79
C PHE A 142 -1.34 -5.47 10.11
N ASN A 143 -0.57 -5.78 11.15
CA ASN A 143 -1.11 -6.16 12.46
C ASN A 143 -1.89 -5.02 13.13
N ASP A 144 -1.39 -3.79 13.06
CA ASP A 144 -2.08 -2.61 13.58
C ASP A 144 -3.41 -2.40 12.84
N ALA A 145 -3.39 -2.41 11.50
CA ALA A 145 -4.59 -2.30 10.67
C ALA A 145 -5.59 -3.42 10.95
N TRP A 146 -5.13 -4.65 11.14
CA TRP A 146 -5.98 -5.76 11.51
C TRP A 146 -6.68 -5.56 12.86
N GLY A 147 -5.93 -5.08 13.87
CA GLY A 147 -6.48 -4.76 15.19
C GLY A 147 -7.57 -3.68 15.12
N ASP A 148 -7.34 -2.64 14.32
CA ASP A 148 -8.31 -1.57 14.09
C ASP A 148 -9.58 -2.10 13.40
N VAL A 149 -9.42 -2.93 12.37
CA VAL A 149 -10.55 -3.51 11.64
C VAL A 149 -11.35 -4.47 12.51
N LEU A 150 -10.70 -5.31 13.32
CA LEU A 150 -11.43 -6.16 14.27
C LEU A 150 -12.19 -5.35 15.32
N SER A 151 -11.66 -4.20 15.73
CA SER A 151 -12.33 -3.31 16.67
C SER A 151 -13.62 -2.71 16.07
N ALA A 152 -13.58 -2.32 14.79
CA ALA A 152 -14.73 -1.77 14.06
C ALA A 152 -15.71 -2.85 13.56
N PHE A 153 -15.19 -4.02 13.16
CA PHE A 153 -15.90 -5.13 12.53
C PHE A 153 -15.44 -6.49 13.12
N PRO A 154 -15.96 -6.90 14.29
CA PRO A 154 -15.45 -8.08 15.02
C PRO A 154 -15.57 -9.42 14.30
N ASN A 155 -16.47 -9.53 13.32
CA ASN A 155 -16.72 -10.74 12.55
C ASN A 155 -15.97 -10.77 11.21
N THR A 156 -14.95 -9.92 11.04
CA THR A 156 -14.17 -9.88 9.79
C THR A 156 -13.42 -11.19 9.61
N ASP A 157 -13.56 -11.80 8.43
CA ASP A 157 -12.76 -12.96 8.06
C ASP A 157 -11.30 -12.54 7.78
N TRP A 158 -10.35 -13.21 8.44
CA TRP A 158 -8.93 -12.94 8.31
C TRP A 158 -8.45 -13.01 6.87
N LYS A 159 -8.87 -14.04 6.12
CA LYS A 159 -8.39 -14.28 4.75
C LYS A 159 -8.88 -13.18 3.80
N THR A 160 -10.14 -12.79 3.94
CA THR A 160 -10.77 -11.74 3.14
C THR A 160 -10.13 -10.38 3.42
N PHE A 161 -9.94 -10.02 4.70
CA PHE A 161 -9.23 -8.79 5.04
C PHE A 161 -7.79 -8.79 4.53
N THR A 162 -7.06 -9.88 4.75
CA THR A 162 -5.68 -10.02 4.29
C THR A 162 -5.58 -9.78 2.80
N TYR A 163 -6.44 -10.44 2.01
CA TYR A 163 -6.49 -10.25 0.56
C TYR A 163 -6.75 -8.79 0.17
N ASN A 164 -7.77 -8.15 0.74
CA ASN A 164 -8.11 -6.76 0.42
C ASN A 164 -7.01 -5.78 0.87
N TRP A 165 -6.33 -6.04 1.98
CA TRP A 165 -5.20 -5.23 2.44
C TRP A 165 -4.00 -5.34 1.49
N LEU A 166 -3.72 -6.54 0.96
CA LEU A 166 -2.67 -6.75 -0.05
C LEU A 166 -2.98 -6.00 -1.35
N ILE A 167 -4.24 -5.98 -1.77
CA ILE A 167 -4.70 -5.18 -2.92
C ILE A 167 -4.41 -3.70 -2.68
N VAL A 168 -4.83 -3.14 -1.54
CA VAL A 168 -4.59 -1.73 -1.20
C VAL A 168 -3.09 -1.39 -1.21
N ASN A 169 -2.25 -2.27 -0.68
CA ASN A 169 -0.80 -2.03 -0.55
C ASN A 169 -0.03 -2.19 -1.87
N SER A 170 -0.55 -2.92 -2.84
CA SER A 170 0.16 -3.18 -4.11
C SER A 170 -0.35 -2.36 -5.30
N ARG A 171 -1.58 -1.83 -5.20
CA ARG A 171 -2.28 -1.17 -6.31
C ARG A 171 -2.67 0.28 -6.03
N SER A 172 -2.19 0.85 -4.93
CA SER A 172 -2.39 2.26 -4.61
C SER A 172 -1.40 3.17 -5.35
N PHE A 173 -1.87 4.36 -5.64
CA PHE A 173 -1.07 5.48 -6.13
C PHE A 173 -0.89 6.50 -5.00
N TYR A 174 0.25 7.19 -5.00
CA TYR A 174 0.44 8.32 -4.09
C TYR A 174 -0.62 9.39 -4.38
N TYR A 175 -1.36 9.79 -3.35
CA TYR A 175 -2.41 10.79 -3.46
C TYR A 175 -2.60 11.52 -2.13
N THR A 176 -2.70 12.85 -2.20
CA THR A 176 -3.08 13.70 -1.09
C THR A 176 -4.42 14.37 -1.39
N SER A 177 -5.31 14.39 -0.40
CA SER A 177 -6.62 15.01 -0.52
C SER A 177 -6.52 16.50 -0.87
N PRO A 178 -7.18 16.99 -1.93
CA PRO A 178 -7.15 18.39 -2.32
C PRO A 178 -7.51 19.32 -1.17
N GLY A 179 -6.66 20.33 -0.92
CA GLY A 179 -6.85 21.29 0.15
C GLY A 179 -6.56 20.76 1.56
N LYS A 180 -6.13 19.51 1.70
CA LYS A 180 -5.54 18.97 2.94
C LYS A 180 -4.01 18.87 2.78
N GLY A 181 -3.29 18.96 3.89
CA GLY A 181 -1.84 18.71 3.91
C GLY A 181 -1.54 17.21 3.76
N GLU A 182 -0.24 16.88 3.70
CA GLU A 182 0.19 15.49 3.76
C GLU A 182 -0.27 14.83 5.09
N PRO A 183 -0.68 13.55 5.06
CA PRO A 183 -0.98 12.80 6.27
C PRO A 183 0.27 12.69 7.17
N GLU A 184 0.03 12.47 8.47
CA GLU A 184 1.11 12.31 9.45
C GLU A 184 2.03 11.13 9.10
N ASP A 185 1.44 10.00 8.71
CA ASP A 185 2.15 8.94 8.01
C ASP A 185 2.00 9.13 6.50
N TRP A 186 3.11 9.40 5.80
CA TRP A 186 3.12 9.54 4.34
C TRP A 186 2.64 8.27 3.62
N ASN A 187 2.68 7.10 4.26
CA ASN A 187 2.13 5.86 3.69
C ASN A 187 0.61 5.91 3.58
N ASP A 188 -0.05 6.77 4.35
CA ASP A 188 -1.50 6.97 4.22
C ASP A 188 -1.87 7.92 3.07
N ALA A 189 -0.90 8.50 2.36
CA ALA A 189 -1.13 9.29 1.16
C ALA A 189 -1.43 8.38 -0.04
N ILE A 190 -2.57 7.68 -0.01
CA ILE A 190 -2.93 6.69 -1.01
C ILE A 190 -4.33 6.87 -1.61
N ALA A 191 -4.44 6.49 -2.87
CA ALA A 191 -5.69 6.29 -3.58
C ALA A 191 -5.65 5.01 -4.41
N LEU A 192 -6.79 4.33 -4.51
CA LEU A 192 -7.00 3.26 -5.47
C LEU A 192 -7.73 3.84 -6.68
N VAL A 193 -7.15 3.66 -7.87
CA VAL A 193 -7.70 4.14 -9.12
C VAL A 193 -8.08 2.92 -9.95
N PRO A 194 -9.35 2.48 -9.91
CA PRO A 194 -9.81 1.36 -10.72
C PRO A 194 -9.39 1.51 -12.18
N PHE A 195 -8.93 0.42 -12.77
CA PHE A 195 -8.44 0.29 -14.16
C PHE A 195 -7.09 0.96 -14.46
N ALA A 196 -6.66 1.99 -13.72
CA ALA A 196 -5.32 2.55 -13.90
C ALA A 196 -4.23 1.64 -13.31
N ASP A 197 -4.58 0.82 -12.32
CA ASP A 197 -3.70 -0.15 -11.67
C ASP A 197 -3.29 -1.35 -12.56
N TYR A 198 -3.76 -1.42 -13.81
CA TYR A 198 -3.28 -2.41 -14.79
C TYR A 198 -1.99 -2.02 -15.49
N PHE A 199 -1.68 -0.73 -15.55
CA PHE A 199 -0.47 -0.31 -16.22
C PHE A 199 0.71 -0.74 -15.36
N ASN A 200 1.39 -1.79 -15.84
CA ASN A 200 2.63 -2.24 -15.22
C ASN A 200 3.69 -1.16 -15.36
N HIS A 201 4.57 -1.08 -14.38
CA HIS A 201 5.75 -0.24 -14.45
C HIS A 201 6.68 -0.76 -15.56
N GLU A 202 6.96 0.07 -16.56
CA GLU A 202 8.09 -0.15 -17.48
C GLU A 202 9.28 0.71 -17.03
N ASP A 203 10.49 0.15 -17.09
CA ASP A 203 11.74 0.81 -16.65
C ASP A 203 12.28 1.84 -17.67
N ASP A 204 11.45 2.33 -18.58
CA ASP A 204 11.84 3.28 -19.62
C ASP A 204 11.80 4.73 -19.11
N ALA A 205 12.68 5.02 -18.15
CA ALA A 205 13.20 6.38 -17.97
C ALA A 205 14.24 6.67 -19.07
N VAL A 206 13.81 6.66 -20.33
CA VAL A 206 14.64 7.20 -21.42
C VAL A 206 14.63 8.71 -21.23
N GLY A 207 15.69 9.22 -20.61
CA GLY A 207 15.98 10.64 -20.55
C GLY A 207 15.89 11.21 -21.96
N ALA A 208 14.91 12.09 -22.17
CA ALA A 208 14.93 13.04 -23.26
C ALA A 208 16.09 14.02 -23.01
N CYS A 209 17.32 13.56 -23.27
CA CYS A 209 18.41 14.44 -23.64
C CYS A 209 18.04 15.03 -25.01
N LEU A 210 17.29 16.12 -24.98
CA LEU A 210 17.33 17.11 -26.03
C LEU A 210 18.76 17.64 -26.09
N HIS A 211 19.51 17.23 -27.09
CA HIS A 211 20.52 18.10 -27.71
C HIS A 211 20.12 18.27 -29.16
N GLN A 212 20.07 19.55 -29.54
CA GLN A 212 19.86 20.07 -30.89
C GLN A 212 20.79 19.43 -31.92
#